data_AF-D3AF34-F1
#
_entry.id   AF-D3AF34-F1
#
_cell.length_a   1.000
_cell.length_b   1.000
_cell.length_c   1.000
_cell.angle_alpha   90.00
_cell.angle_beta   90.00
_cell.angle_gamma   90.00
#
_symmetry.space_group_name_H-M   'P 1'
#
loop_
_entity.id
_entity.type
_entity.pdbx_description
1 polymer ?
#
loop_
_entity_poly.entity_id
_entity_poly.type
_entity_poly.pdbx_seq_one_letter_code
_entity_poly.pdbx_strand_id
1 'polypeptide(L)'
;MCFVGAMLVLSLAACTPTPVKQSESATEPMVEASTGGASDKVPDPNVEPMEIISVYSSNEDATGLNQAMDAVDELTAQSLVDKLIEYGVLEEGTEVLNFDTKDGVGTLDLSKVPSSGTSGEMLMLTAIGNTFTENFELDKLKLLVNGKNYSSGHIEHGDNDYLEYNRDYKKM
;
A
#
# COMPACT_ATOMS: atom_id res chain seq x y z
N MET A 1 51.19 51.75 22.61
CA MET A 1 50.17 51.38 23.62
C MET A 1 49.56 50.08 23.07
N CYS A 2 49.92 48.88 23.53
CA CYS A 2 50.02 48.35 24.90
C CYS A 2 48.65 48.51 25.61
N PHE A 3 47.96 47.48 26.12
CA PHE A 3 48.36 46.16 26.67
C PHE A 3 47.42 45.03 26.12
N VAL A 4 47.78 43.74 25.98
CA VAL A 4 47.96 42.64 26.98
C VAL A 4 46.75 42.49 27.93
N GLY A 5 46.13 41.33 28.21
CA GLY A 5 46.30 39.90 27.84
C GLY A 5 44.95 39.15 28.10
N ALA A 6 44.81 37.83 28.27
CA ALA A 6 45.76 36.71 28.42
C ALA A 6 45.13 35.35 28.02
N MET A 7 45.93 34.29 27.98
CA MET A 7 45.59 32.89 27.59
C MET A 7 44.91 32.06 28.71
N LEU A 8 44.41 30.85 28.37
CA LEU A 8 44.51 29.56 29.11
C LEU A 8 43.85 28.45 28.22
N VAL A 9 44.55 27.75 27.32
CA VAL A 9 45.40 26.52 27.39
C VAL A 9 44.70 25.16 27.63
N LEU A 10 44.95 24.23 26.68
CA LEU A 10 45.24 22.76 26.79
C LEU A 10 44.26 21.82 27.57
N SER A 11 44.08 20.53 27.23
CA SER A 11 44.81 19.65 26.30
C SER A 11 43.98 18.40 25.88
N LEU A 12 44.50 17.62 24.92
CA LEU A 12 43.94 16.35 24.45
C LEU A 12 44.18 15.18 25.42
N ALA A 13 43.30 14.17 25.40
CA ALA A 13 43.62 12.78 25.72
C ALA A 13 42.77 11.82 24.86
N ALA A 14 43.35 10.69 24.46
CA ALA A 14 42.73 9.69 23.61
C ALA A 14 42.65 8.31 24.31
N CYS A 15 42.09 7.32 23.59
CA CYS A 15 42.05 5.88 23.88
C CYS A 15 40.89 5.36 24.75
N THR A 16 40.13 4.43 24.16
CA THR A 16 39.24 3.46 24.82
C THR A 16 40.04 2.35 25.49
N PRO A 17 39.47 1.66 26.50
CA PRO A 17 38.99 0.29 26.21
C PRO A 17 37.72 -0.13 26.97
N THR A 18 37.05 -1.15 26.44
CA THR A 18 35.88 -1.84 27.00
C THR A 18 36.24 -2.80 28.15
N PRO A 19 35.45 -2.87 29.23
CA PRO A 19 35.34 -4.05 30.10
C PRO A 19 33.97 -4.76 29.99
N VAL A 20 33.91 -6.02 30.43
CA VAL A 20 32.80 -6.96 30.22
C VAL A 20 32.40 -7.66 31.54
N LYS A 21 31.13 -8.10 31.63
CA LYS A 21 30.53 -9.13 32.54
C LYS A 21 30.06 -8.76 33.98
N GLN A 22 28.72 -8.78 34.14
CA GLN A 22 27.92 -9.85 34.80
C GLN A 22 27.57 -9.83 36.32
N SER A 23 26.24 -9.87 36.56
CA SER A 23 25.42 -10.46 37.66
C SER A 23 25.44 -9.93 39.11
N GLU A 24 24.21 -9.75 39.64
CA GLU A 24 23.58 -10.41 40.83
C GLU A 24 22.64 -9.40 41.56
N SER A 25 21.30 -9.42 41.45
CA SER A 25 20.23 -10.35 41.91
C SER A 25 19.56 -9.96 43.25
N ALA A 26 18.20 -10.05 43.31
CA ALA A 26 17.23 -9.92 44.45
C ALA A 26 16.21 -8.75 44.27
N THR A 27 14.92 -8.99 43.94
CA THR A 27 13.78 -9.39 44.84
C THR A 27 13.26 -8.20 45.68
N GLU A 28 11.97 -7.76 45.69
CA GLU A 28 10.66 -8.15 45.09
C GLU A 28 9.65 -6.94 45.27
N PRO A 29 8.30 -6.96 45.05
CA PRO A 29 7.34 -8.04 44.70
C PRO A 29 6.34 -7.74 43.53
N MET A 30 5.45 -8.71 43.30
CA MET A 30 4.39 -8.81 42.28
C MET A 30 3.36 -7.67 42.23
N VAL A 31 2.86 -7.37 41.02
CA VAL A 31 1.41 -7.36 40.73
C VAL A 31 1.17 -8.01 39.36
N GLU A 32 0.54 -9.19 39.36
CA GLU A 32 0.06 -9.82 38.13
C GLU A 32 -1.18 -9.10 37.60
N ALA A 33 -1.10 -8.55 36.40
CA ALA A 33 -2.27 -8.13 35.64
C ALA A 33 -2.82 -9.32 34.82
N SER A 34 -3.33 -10.33 35.51
CA SER A 34 -4.17 -11.36 34.86
C SER A 34 -5.53 -10.75 34.56
N THR A 35 -5.83 -10.50 33.29
CA THR A 35 -7.19 -10.16 32.86
C THR A 35 -7.51 -10.78 31.50
N GLY A 36 -8.40 -11.77 31.50
CA GLY A 36 -9.04 -12.27 30.29
C GLY A 36 -8.33 -13.44 29.64
N GLY A 37 -8.73 -14.65 30.03
CA GLY A 37 -8.53 -15.82 29.18
C GLY A 37 -9.36 -15.67 27.91
N ALA A 38 -8.74 -15.12 26.86
CA ALA A 38 -9.11 -15.54 25.52
C ALA A 38 -8.75 -17.03 25.45
N SER A 39 -9.77 -17.90 25.42
CA SER A 39 -9.54 -19.29 25.04
C SER A 39 -8.73 -19.28 23.76
N ASP A 40 -7.69 -20.11 23.74
CA ASP A 40 -6.89 -20.45 22.58
C ASP A 40 -7.83 -20.86 21.45
N LYS A 41 -8.27 -19.88 20.64
CA LYS A 41 -8.97 -20.10 19.40
C LYS A 41 -7.90 -20.54 18.42
N VAL A 42 -7.50 -21.80 18.57
CA VAL A 42 -6.82 -22.55 17.52
C VAL A 42 -7.60 -22.25 16.24
N PRO A 43 -7.00 -21.58 15.24
CA PRO A 43 -7.68 -21.30 13.98
C PRO A 43 -8.24 -22.61 13.44
N ASP A 44 -9.47 -22.59 12.94
CA ASP A 44 -10.12 -23.81 12.47
C ASP A 44 -9.21 -24.48 11.42
N PRO A 45 -8.70 -25.69 11.65
CA PRO A 45 -7.76 -26.33 10.73
C PRO A 45 -8.39 -26.71 9.39
N ASN A 46 -9.70 -26.47 9.22
CA ASN A 46 -10.48 -26.67 8.01
C ASN A 46 -10.97 -25.33 7.40
N VAL A 47 -10.50 -24.18 7.86
CA VAL A 47 -10.64 -22.92 7.11
C VAL A 47 -9.66 -22.95 5.93
N GLU A 48 -10.16 -22.74 4.71
CA GLU A 48 -9.30 -22.60 3.54
C GLU A 48 -8.54 -21.26 3.63
N PRO A 49 -7.25 -21.22 3.24
CA PRO A 49 -6.44 -20.02 3.36
C PRO A 49 -6.88 -19.00 2.30
N MET A 50 -7.53 -17.92 2.74
CA MET A 50 -7.81 -16.76 1.89
C MET A 50 -6.53 -15.97 1.60
N GLU A 51 -6.45 -15.38 0.41
CA GLU A 51 -5.38 -14.46 0.03
C GLU A 51 -5.72 -13.04 0.50
N ILE A 52 -4.79 -12.40 1.22
CA ILE A 52 -4.94 -11.04 1.72
C ILE A 52 -4.56 -10.06 0.61
N ILE A 53 -5.42 -9.07 0.36
CA ILE A 53 -5.27 -8.09 -0.70
C ILE A 53 -5.38 -6.65 -0.20
N SER A 54 -4.75 -5.74 -0.94
CA SER A 54 -4.87 -4.28 -0.78
C SER A 54 -5.88 -3.71 -1.77
N VAL A 55 -7.00 -3.17 -1.29
CA VAL A 55 -8.00 -2.49 -2.12
C VAL A 55 -7.90 -0.98 -1.89
N TYR A 56 -7.85 -0.22 -2.97
CA TYR A 56 -7.81 1.25 -2.93
C TYR A 56 -9.15 1.85 -3.34
N SER A 57 -9.60 2.88 -2.64
CA SER A 57 -10.83 3.61 -2.99
C SER A 57 -10.79 5.06 -2.53
N SER A 58 -11.62 5.93 -3.11
CA SER A 58 -11.68 7.35 -2.76
C SER A 58 -11.97 7.59 -1.27
N ASN A 59 -11.30 8.57 -0.68
CA ASN A 59 -11.59 9.04 0.67
C ASN A 59 -12.88 9.89 0.73
N GLU A 60 -13.41 10.13 1.93
CA GLU A 60 -14.71 10.79 2.14
C GLU A 60 -14.80 12.21 1.56
N ASP A 61 -13.67 12.92 1.46
CA ASP A 61 -13.60 14.29 0.92
C ASP A 61 -13.16 14.36 -0.56
N ALA A 62 -12.95 13.20 -1.20
CA ALA A 62 -12.45 13.05 -2.58
C ALA A 62 -11.16 13.84 -2.86
N THR A 63 -10.27 13.95 -1.87
CA THR A 63 -8.92 14.54 -2.02
C THR A 63 -7.81 13.50 -2.20
N GLY A 64 -8.13 12.21 -2.15
CA GLY A 64 -7.17 11.12 -2.24
C GLY A 64 -7.84 9.76 -2.06
N LEU A 65 -7.03 8.74 -1.75
CA LEU A 65 -7.46 7.36 -1.58
C LEU A 65 -7.21 6.85 -0.15
N ASN A 66 -8.11 6.00 0.31
CA ASN A 66 -7.90 5.06 1.40
C ASN A 66 -7.33 3.74 0.86
N GLN A 67 -6.62 3.01 1.71
CA GLN A 67 -6.20 1.63 1.48
C GLN A 67 -6.88 0.75 2.53
N ALA A 68 -7.57 -0.29 2.08
CA ALA A 68 -8.15 -1.34 2.91
C ALA A 68 -7.38 -2.64 2.73
N MET A 69 -7.19 -3.38 3.82
CA MET A 69 -6.79 -4.79 3.78
C MET A 69 -8.07 -5.61 3.74
N ASP A 70 -8.22 -6.46 2.73
CA ASP A 70 -9.37 -7.36 2.55
C ASP A 70 -8.86 -8.77 2.22
N ALA A 71 -9.77 -9.72 2.01
CA ALA A 71 -9.44 -11.09 1.64
C ALA A 71 -10.29 -11.59 0.47
N VAL A 72 -9.72 -12.49 -0.33
CA VAL A 72 -10.40 -13.22 -1.42
C VAL A 72 -10.03 -14.70 -1.36
N ASP A 73 -10.90 -15.57 -1.88
CA ASP A 73 -10.63 -17.02 -1.92
C ASP A 73 -9.45 -17.36 -2.86
N GLU A 74 -9.32 -16.61 -3.97
CA GLU A 74 -8.21 -16.69 -4.93
C GLU A 74 -7.92 -15.29 -5.49
N LEU A 75 -6.64 -14.93 -5.58
CA LEU A 75 -6.16 -13.69 -6.17
C LEU A 75 -6.23 -13.78 -7.71
N THR A 76 -7.29 -13.21 -8.26
CA THR A 76 -7.53 -13.13 -9.70
C THR A 76 -7.84 -11.69 -10.10
N ALA A 77 -7.64 -11.35 -11.38
CA ALA A 77 -7.98 -10.01 -11.86
C ALA A 77 -9.47 -9.70 -11.66
N GLN A 78 -10.35 -10.71 -11.78
CA GLN A 78 -11.78 -10.53 -11.54
C GLN A 78 -12.07 -10.31 -10.06
N SER A 79 -11.46 -11.06 -9.13
CA SER A 79 -11.71 -10.84 -7.69
C SER A 79 -11.22 -9.47 -7.21
N LEU A 80 -10.15 -8.91 -7.80
CA LEU A 80 -9.79 -7.50 -7.57
C LEU A 80 -10.79 -6.50 -8.20
N VAL A 81 -11.34 -6.78 -9.39
CA VAL A 81 -12.39 -5.93 -10.00
C VAL A 81 -13.68 -5.97 -9.19
N ASP A 82 -14.10 -7.14 -8.71
CA ASP A 82 -15.28 -7.32 -7.86
C ASP A 82 -15.13 -6.52 -6.56
N LYS A 83 -13.93 -6.52 -5.97
CA LYS A 83 -13.58 -5.68 -4.82
C LYS A 83 -13.57 -4.19 -5.16
N LEU A 84 -13.05 -3.78 -6.32
CA LEU A 84 -13.14 -2.38 -6.77
C LEU A 84 -14.59 -1.92 -7.03
N ILE A 85 -15.50 -2.84 -7.39
CA ILE A 85 -16.95 -2.57 -7.46
C ILE A 85 -17.54 -2.46 -6.04
N GLU A 86 -17.24 -3.40 -5.14
CA GLU A 86 -17.70 -3.38 -3.74
C GLU A 86 -17.32 -2.07 -3.01
N TYR A 87 -16.11 -1.56 -3.28
CA TYR A 87 -15.59 -0.31 -2.71
C TYR A 87 -15.97 0.95 -3.53
N GLY A 88 -16.83 0.82 -4.55
CA GLY A 88 -17.42 1.94 -5.30
C GLY A 88 -16.48 2.66 -6.27
N VAL A 89 -15.35 2.05 -6.65
CA VAL A 89 -14.41 2.59 -7.65
C VAL A 89 -14.85 2.27 -9.07
N LEU A 90 -15.34 1.04 -9.28
CA LEU A 90 -15.91 0.57 -10.55
C LEU A 90 -17.42 0.42 -10.43
N GLU A 91 -18.13 0.52 -11.55
CA GLU A 91 -19.57 0.35 -11.60
C GLU A 91 -19.98 -1.12 -11.76
N GLU A 92 -21.11 -1.52 -11.16
CA GLU A 92 -21.63 -2.89 -11.19
C GLU A 92 -21.69 -3.49 -12.60
N GLY A 93 -21.27 -4.75 -12.76
CA GLY A 93 -21.19 -5.43 -14.06
C GLY A 93 -19.99 -4.98 -14.91
N THR A 94 -18.96 -4.40 -14.30
CA THR A 94 -17.62 -4.32 -14.91
C THR A 94 -16.96 -5.69 -14.85
N GLU A 95 -16.44 -6.17 -15.98
CA GLU A 95 -15.88 -7.52 -16.13
C GLU A 95 -14.46 -7.42 -16.69
N VAL A 96 -13.58 -8.35 -16.30
CA VAL A 96 -12.26 -8.53 -16.90
C VAL A 96 -12.41 -9.32 -18.20
N LEU A 97 -12.14 -8.68 -19.33
CA LEU A 97 -12.10 -9.32 -20.65
C LEU A 97 -10.79 -10.08 -20.87
N ASN A 98 -9.69 -9.53 -20.37
CA ASN A 98 -8.37 -10.16 -20.41
C ASN A 98 -7.47 -9.60 -19.31
N PHE A 99 -6.60 -10.44 -18.76
CA PHE A 99 -5.47 -10.02 -17.93
C PHE A 99 -4.23 -10.86 -18.28
N ASP A 100 -3.12 -10.19 -18.56
CA ASP A 100 -1.81 -10.81 -18.85
C ASP A 100 -0.72 -10.06 -18.09
N THR A 101 0.30 -10.77 -17.61
CA THR A 101 1.44 -10.19 -16.90
C THR A 101 2.75 -10.62 -17.55
N LYS A 102 3.60 -9.63 -17.86
CA LYS A 102 4.87 -9.87 -18.54
C LYS A 102 5.91 -8.83 -18.16
N ASP A 103 7.10 -9.30 -17.76
CA ASP A 103 8.28 -8.46 -17.50
C ASP A 103 7.97 -7.26 -16.56
N GLY A 104 7.21 -7.51 -15.48
CA GLY A 104 6.77 -6.48 -14.51
C GLY A 104 5.57 -5.64 -14.95
N VAL A 105 5.08 -5.81 -16.18
CA VAL A 105 3.94 -5.05 -16.73
C VAL A 105 2.69 -5.91 -16.77
N GLY A 106 1.63 -5.50 -16.08
CA GLY A 106 0.30 -6.06 -16.27
C GLY A 106 -0.46 -5.37 -17.41
N THR A 107 -1.30 -6.10 -18.12
CA THR A 107 -2.28 -5.54 -19.08
C THR A 107 -3.67 -6.01 -18.71
N LEU A 108 -4.50 -5.07 -18.24
CA LEU A 108 -5.89 -5.30 -17.82
C LEU A 108 -6.83 -4.71 -18.87
N ASP A 109 -7.71 -5.53 -19.44
CA ASP A 109 -8.77 -5.11 -20.35
C ASP A 109 -10.13 -5.29 -19.68
N LEU A 110 -10.88 -4.20 -19.54
CA LEU A 110 -12.19 -4.17 -18.88
C LEU A 110 -13.33 -3.99 -19.87
N SER A 111 -14.50 -4.58 -19.55
CA SER A 111 -15.71 -4.44 -20.37
C SER A 111 -16.25 -3.01 -20.40
N LYS A 112 -16.00 -2.23 -19.34
CA LYS A 112 -16.37 -0.81 -19.21
C LYS A 112 -15.60 -0.17 -18.04
N VAL A 113 -15.66 1.15 -17.97
CA VAL A 113 -15.21 1.98 -16.84
C VAL A 113 -16.05 3.25 -16.84
N PRO A 114 -16.32 3.86 -15.66
CA PRO A 114 -17.17 5.03 -15.58
C PRO A 114 -16.45 6.29 -16.12
N SER A 115 -17.15 7.04 -16.97
CA SER A 115 -16.76 8.42 -17.31
C SER A 115 -17.23 9.36 -16.20
N SER A 116 -16.40 9.51 -15.17
CA SER A 116 -16.61 10.53 -14.13
C SER A 116 -16.02 11.88 -14.55
N GLY A 117 -16.17 12.95 -13.76
CA GLY A 117 -15.49 14.22 -14.05
C GLY A 117 -14.00 14.17 -13.68
N THR A 118 -13.18 15.02 -14.30
CA THR A 118 -11.70 15.08 -14.20
C THR A 118 -11.08 14.67 -12.86
N SER A 119 -11.55 15.20 -11.72
CA SER A 119 -10.99 14.85 -10.41
C SER A 119 -11.31 13.43 -9.97
N GLY A 120 -12.51 12.91 -10.29
CA GLY A 120 -12.90 11.54 -9.98
C GLY A 120 -12.17 10.51 -10.85
N GLU A 121 -11.89 10.84 -12.10
CA GLU A 121 -11.17 9.97 -13.03
C GLU A 121 -9.75 9.69 -12.55
N MET A 122 -9.03 10.71 -12.08
CA MET A 122 -7.67 10.54 -11.56
C MET A 122 -7.62 9.64 -10.31
N LEU A 123 -8.61 9.79 -9.41
CA LEU A 123 -8.75 8.92 -8.23
C LEU A 123 -9.08 7.48 -8.65
N MET A 124 -10.04 7.28 -9.56
CA MET A 124 -10.41 5.97 -10.09
C MET A 124 -9.22 5.26 -10.74
N LEU A 125 -8.50 5.94 -11.65
CA LEU A 125 -7.33 5.42 -12.33
C LEU A 125 -6.22 5.05 -11.34
N THR A 126 -5.98 5.88 -10.31
CA THR A 126 -4.97 5.60 -9.29
C THR A 126 -5.40 4.45 -8.37
N ALA A 127 -6.70 4.32 -8.07
CA ALA A 127 -7.23 3.20 -7.29
C ALA A 127 -7.10 1.86 -8.03
N ILE A 128 -7.43 1.82 -9.32
CA ILE A 128 -7.19 0.65 -10.19
C ILE A 128 -5.69 0.34 -10.25
N GLY A 129 -4.87 1.36 -10.52
CA GLY A 129 -3.42 1.26 -10.62
C GLY A 129 -2.78 0.67 -9.37
N ASN A 130 -2.98 1.31 -8.20
CA ASN A 130 -2.42 0.87 -6.93
C ASN A 130 -2.92 -0.53 -6.53
N THR A 131 -4.22 -0.83 -6.70
CA THR A 131 -4.80 -2.14 -6.37
C THR A 131 -4.14 -3.25 -7.20
N PHE A 132 -4.01 -3.09 -8.52
CA PHE A 132 -3.40 -4.13 -9.35
C PHE A 132 -1.88 -4.21 -9.19
N THR A 133 -1.19 -3.08 -9.09
CA THR A 133 0.28 -3.07 -8.96
C THR A 133 0.75 -3.63 -7.62
N GLU A 134 0.05 -3.35 -6.52
CA GLU A 134 0.42 -3.90 -5.21
C GLU A 134 0.11 -5.40 -5.09
N ASN A 135 -1.08 -5.84 -5.50
CA ASN A 135 -1.48 -7.25 -5.32
C ASN A 135 -0.76 -8.22 -6.29
N PHE A 136 -0.47 -7.80 -7.52
CA PHE A 136 0.24 -8.63 -8.51
C PHE A 136 1.75 -8.33 -8.63
N GLU A 137 2.31 -7.56 -7.68
CA GLU A 137 3.73 -7.15 -7.67
C GLU A 137 4.23 -6.56 -9.00
N LEU A 138 3.40 -5.73 -9.64
CA LEU A 138 3.70 -5.13 -10.94
C LEU A 138 4.44 -3.80 -10.79
N ASP A 139 5.42 -3.55 -11.65
CA ASP A 139 6.03 -2.23 -11.82
C ASP A 139 4.98 -1.20 -12.29
N LYS A 140 4.10 -1.63 -13.21
CA LYS A 140 3.05 -0.80 -13.82
C LYS A 140 1.94 -1.60 -14.51
N LEU A 141 0.80 -0.97 -14.71
CA LEU A 141 -0.39 -1.55 -15.33
C LEU A 141 -0.81 -0.79 -16.59
N LYS A 142 -1.00 -1.51 -17.70
CA LYS A 142 -1.72 -1.00 -18.87
C LYS A 142 -3.22 -1.21 -18.68
N LEU A 143 -4.00 -0.13 -18.71
CA LEU A 143 -5.46 -0.20 -18.71
C LEU A 143 -6.00 -0.08 -20.14
N LEU A 144 -6.80 -1.08 -20.52
CA LEU A 144 -7.59 -1.13 -21.74
C LEU A 144 -9.09 -1.21 -21.40
N VAL A 145 -9.93 -0.79 -22.35
CA VAL A 145 -11.39 -0.88 -22.30
C VAL A 145 -11.88 -1.40 -23.65
N ASN A 146 -12.46 -2.60 -23.67
CA ASN A 146 -12.83 -3.32 -24.91
C ASN A 146 -11.67 -3.37 -25.93
N GLY A 147 -10.47 -3.71 -25.48
CA GLY A 147 -9.27 -3.87 -26.30
C GLY A 147 -8.65 -2.57 -26.83
N LYS A 148 -9.02 -1.41 -26.28
CA LYS A 148 -8.50 -0.08 -26.65
C LYS A 148 -7.92 0.63 -25.45
N ASN A 149 -6.94 1.53 -25.65
CA ASN A 149 -6.44 2.36 -24.55
C ASN A 149 -7.59 3.13 -23.87
N TYR A 150 -7.48 3.31 -22.55
CA TYR A 150 -8.41 4.13 -21.77
C TYR A 150 -8.54 5.55 -22.35
N SER A 151 -9.78 6.02 -22.43
CA SER A 151 -10.17 7.31 -23.01
C SER A 151 -11.48 7.76 -22.36
N SER A 152 -11.58 9.04 -21.99
CA SER A 152 -12.76 9.59 -21.33
C SER A 152 -13.19 10.97 -21.85
N GLY A 153 -12.47 11.54 -22.82
CA GLY A 153 -12.64 12.92 -23.29
C GLY A 153 -11.97 13.97 -22.39
N HIS A 154 -11.46 13.55 -21.24
CA HIS A 154 -10.66 14.36 -20.32
C HIS A 154 -9.24 13.80 -20.17
N ILE A 155 -9.14 12.48 -20.03
CA ILE A 155 -7.89 11.73 -19.99
C ILE A 155 -7.88 10.78 -21.20
N GLU A 156 -6.76 10.77 -21.92
CA GLU A 156 -6.56 9.97 -23.14
C GLU A 156 -5.22 9.25 -23.02
N HIS A 157 -5.23 7.92 -22.86
CA HIS A 157 -3.99 7.14 -22.81
C HIS A 157 -3.52 6.77 -24.22
N GLY A 158 -2.26 7.09 -24.52
CA GLY A 158 -1.50 6.53 -25.65
C GLY A 158 -0.95 5.14 -25.33
N ASP A 159 -0.31 4.50 -26.31
CA ASP A 159 0.17 3.11 -26.18
C ASP A 159 1.20 2.93 -25.06
N ASN A 160 2.03 3.95 -24.82
CA ASN A 160 3.09 3.96 -23.80
C ASN A 160 2.66 4.54 -22.44
N ASP A 161 1.37 4.87 -22.26
CA ASP A 161 0.85 5.34 -20.98
C ASP A 161 0.38 4.16 -20.12
N TYR A 162 0.78 4.19 -18.86
CA TYR A 162 0.56 3.15 -17.85
C TYR A 162 0.14 3.80 -16.52
N LEU A 163 -0.58 3.04 -15.70
CA LEU A 163 -0.82 3.34 -14.31
C LEU A 163 0.34 2.79 -13.48
N GLU A 164 0.96 3.61 -12.65
CA GLU A 164 2.05 3.23 -11.75
C GLU A 164 1.60 3.38 -10.29
N TYR A 165 2.24 2.66 -9.36
CA TYR A 165 1.91 2.78 -7.95
C TYR A 165 2.20 4.18 -7.42
N ASN A 166 1.15 4.95 -7.15
CA ASN A 166 1.26 6.29 -6.56
C ASN A 166 1.41 6.16 -5.05
N ARG A 167 2.57 6.54 -4.50
CA ARG A 167 2.86 6.50 -3.05
C ARG A 167 2.20 7.61 -2.25
N ASP A 168 1.87 8.72 -2.92
CA ASP A 168 1.23 9.89 -2.33
C ASP A 168 -0.30 9.80 -2.42
N TYR A 169 -0.85 8.61 -2.70
CA TYR A 169 -2.27 8.32 -2.92
C TYR A 169 -3.23 8.95 -1.88
N LYS A 170 -2.78 9.15 -0.64
CA LYS A 170 -3.57 9.71 0.46
C LYS A 170 -3.98 11.18 0.26
N LYS A 171 -3.31 11.89 -0.65
CA LYS A 171 -3.67 13.27 -1.02
C LYS A 171 -3.11 13.65 -2.39
N MET A 172 -4.00 13.99 -3.32
CA MET A 172 -3.72 14.20 -4.75
C MET A 172 -4.18 15.58 -5.24
#